data_AF-A0A673Z151-F1
#
_entry.id   AF-A0A673Z151-F1
#
_cell.length_a   1.000
_cell.length_b   1.000
_cell.length_c   1.000
_cell.angle_alpha   90.00
_cell.angle_beta   90.00
_cell.angle_gamma   90.00
#
_symmetry.space_group_name_H-M   'P 1'
#
loop_
_entity.id
_entity.type
_entity.pdbx_description
1 polymer ?
#
loop_
_entity_poly.entity_id
_entity_poly.type
_entity_poly.pdbx_seq_one_letter_code
_entity_poly.pdbx_strand_id
1 'polypeptide(L)'
;FAVGARNKNFAAPAITSLANRYWVPHVKNKLPFDPKVLEDVYEKEILKSVFAIRKIMLLEFRENVPACEVFKKVPSHFPYLFKCVMEDVSLKEQTVLLVFLHHRFNSLEVDLIREQMQQLILLPMWMCLLPVRAPLSLILHLRQREEEGHLFCKLLDMLFYTGFGINDQTGNALTEKETTTLHYNRITSLQKAAFAHIPELQDFALSNVGAVDTQESLTKQFGHLSPITLHRVASYLCLLPELAEGQDTTNEKEVLLELLVSRHERRISQIEQLNQMTILVKVFCLSLPKRSLQFLTLHDCLLRNFNLSRLESTYEIRHDVEDVVTPIAVNLNVRDHIKHEWEGLRKHDVCFLVTVWPNLPYGTRLDRRQPFVEQTGLAYVSGCEVQGMLDDKDRVIEEDDTILYTSGPYLDTVLTNLQTSFNAI
;
A
#
# COMPACT_ATOMS: atom_id res chain seq x y z
N PHE A 1 -3.32 27.09 11.73
CA PHE A 1 -2.87 28.27 10.95
C PHE A 1 -1.58 28.95 11.45
N ALA A 2 -1.16 28.82 12.73
CA ALA A 2 -0.05 29.61 13.28
C ALA A 2 1.38 29.31 12.76
N VAL A 3 1.64 28.14 12.17
CA VAL A 3 3.00 27.72 11.74
C VAL A 3 3.29 28.06 10.28
N GLY A 4 2.26 28.10 9.41
CA GLY A 4 2.42 28.47 7.99
C GLY A 4 2.95 29.89 7.78
N ALA A 5 2.80 30.78 8.76
CA ALA A 5 3.34 32.14 8.73
C ALA A 5 4.87 32.21 8.97
N ARG A 6 5.53 31.11 9.36
CA ARG A 6 6.99 31.09 9.54
C ARG A 6 7.76 30.93 8.22
N ASN A 7 7.15 30.34 7.19
CA ASN A 7 7.82 30.11 5.91
C ASN A 7 7.52 31.24 4.92
N LYS A 8 8.43 32.21 4.82
CA LYS A 8 8.35 33.37 3.89
C LYS A 8 8.24 32.99 2.41
N ASN A 9 8.56 31.75 2.04
CA ASN A 9 8.62 31.31 0.64
C ASN A 9 7.30 30.71 0.09
N PHE A 10 6.25 30.55 0.90
CA PHE A 10 5.06 29.79 0.49
C PHE A 10 3.69 30.40 0.82
N ALA A 11 3.62 31.47 1.61
CA ALA A 11 2.36 32.15 1.90
C ALA A 11 2.08 33.25 0.86
N ALA A 12 0.87 33.23 0.26
CA ALA A 12 0.42 34.34 -0.58
C ALA A 12 0.56 35.67 0.21
N PRO A 13 0.96 36.78 -0.44
CA PRO A 13 1.16 38.07 0.24
C PRO A 13 -0.04 38.50 1.09
N ALA A 14 -1.24 38.13 0.65
CA ALA A 14 -2.50 38.34 1.37
C ALA A 14 -2.55 37.63 2.73
N ILE A 15 -2.20 36.35 2.80
CA ILE A 15 -2.18 35.57 4.06
C ILE A 15 -1.12 36.12 5.01
N THR A 16 0.07 36.47 4.51
CA THR A 16 1.15 37.01 5.35
C THR A 16 0.78 38.36 5.96
N SER A 17 0.16 39.24 5.17
CA SER A 17 -0.36 40.53 5.64
C SER A 17 -1.43 40.33 6.73
N LEU A 18 -2.36 39.41 6.50
CA LEU A 18 -3.43 39.10 7.42
C LEU A 18 -2.90 38.45 8.71
N ALA A 19 -1.95 37.52 8.60
CA ALA A 19 -1.31 36.88 9.75
C ALA A 19 -0.60 37.88 10.67
N ASN A 20 0.12 38.86 10.10
CA ASN A 20 0.79 39.92 10.84
C ASN A 20 -0.20 40.79 11.65
N ARG A 21 -1.43 40.94 11.17
CA ARG A 21 -2.48 41.73 11.86
C ARG A 21 -3.14 40.97 13.00
N TYR A 22 -3.31 39.66 12.89
CA TYR A 22 -4.17 38.90 13.80
C TYR A 22 -3.45 37.89 14.72
N TRP A 23 -2.42 37.16 14.26
CA TRP A 23 -1.92 36.01 15.04
C TRP A 23 -0.40 35.81 15.09
N VAL A 24 0.42 36.53 14.33
CA VAL A 24 1.89 36.33 14.31
C VAL A 24 2.51 36.55 15.70
N PRO A 25 3.34 35.63 16.23
CA PRO A 25 3.88 35.71 17.60
C PRO A 25 4.73 36.96 17.89
N HIS A 26 5.49 37.43 16.89
CA HIS A 26 6.46 38.52 17.06
C HIS A 26 5.85 39.93 16.99
N VAL A 27 4.54 40.04 16.73
CA VAL A 27 3.83 41.34 16.66
C VAL A 27 3.14 41.60 17.99
N LYS A 28 3.44 42.75 18.62
CA LYS A 28 2.88 43.13 19.93
C LYS A 28 1.44 43.64 19.86
N ASN A 29 1.10 44.40 18.81
CA ASN A 29 -0.25 44.97 18.62
C ASN A 29 -1.02 44.14 17.60
N LYS A 30 -1.88 43.25 18.09
CA LYS A 30 -2.75 42.40 17.25
C LYS A 30 -4.17 42.92 17.32
N LEU A 31 -4.89 42.80 16.21
CA LEU A 31 -6.33 43.03 16.17
C LEU A 31 -7.08 41.91 16.94
N PRO A 32 -8.25 42.21 17.53
CA PRO A 32 -9.10 41.18 18.13
C PRO A 32 -9.55 40.16 17.07
N PHE A 33 -9.93 38.97 17.53
CA PHE A 33 -10.46 37.92 16.66
C PHE A 33 -11.71 38.40 15.92
N ASP A 34 -11.70 38.28 14.60
CA ASP A 34 -12.84 38.56 13.72
C ASP A 34 -13.21 37.28 12.95
N PRO A 35 -14.44 36.74 13.10
CA PRO A 35 -14.89 35.56 12.37
C PRO A 35 -14.79 35.69 10.85
N LYS A 36 -14.98 36.90 10.29
CA LYS A 36 -14.93 37.14 8.84
C LYS A 36 -13.56 36.83 8.24
N VAL A 37 -12.51 36.93 9.06
CA VAL A 37 -11.14 36.57 8.65
C VAL A 37 -11.03 35.08 8.33
N LEU A 38 -11.74 34.22 9.08
CA LEU A 38 -11.75 32.78 8.82
C LEU A 38 -12.52 32.45 7.54
N GLU A 39 -13.69 33.07 7.35
CA GLU A 39 -14.50 32.92 6.13
C GLU A 39 -13.73 33.37 4.90
N ASP A 40 -13.09 34.55 4.97
CA ASP A 40 -12.27 35.10 3.88
C ASP A 40 -11.10 34.19 3.53
N VAL A 41 -10.39 33.64 4.52
CA VAL A 41 -9.30 32.69 4.29
C VAL A 41 -9.84 31.39 3.69
N TYR A 42 -10.99 30.91 4.16
CA TYR A 42 -11.61 29.70 3.61
C TYR A 42 -12.00 29.89 2.14
N GLU A 43 -12.79 30.90 1.83
CA GLU A 43 -13.30 31.12 0.48
C GLU A 43 -12.21 31.56 -0.50
N LYS A 44 -11.38 32.54 -0.12
CA LYS A 44 -10.45 33.19 -1.05
C LYS A 44 -9.14 32.41 -1.19
N GLU A 45 -8.73 31.63 -0.20
CA GLU A 45 -7.46 30.91 -0.23
C GLU A 45 -7.62 29.39 -0.32
N ILE A 46 -8.56 28.79 0.42
CA ILE A 46 -8.71 27.33 0.47
C ILE A 46 -9.60 26.82 -0.68
N LEU A 47 -10.82 27.37 -0.84
CA LEU A 47 -11.73 26.97 -1.91
C LEU A 47 -11.18 27.30 -3.31
N LYS A 48 -10.68 28.53 -3.51
CA LYS A 48 -10.09 28.93 -4.80
C LYS A 48 -8.83 28.15 -5.19
N SER A 49 -8.10 27.61 -4.22
CA SER A 49 -6.95 26.73 -4.50
C SER A 49 -7.32 25.26 -4.63
N VAL A 50 -8.63 24.94 -4.69
CA VAL A 50 -9.16 23.58 -4.83
C VAL A 50 -8.62 22.66 -3.74
N PHE A 51 -8.60 23.15 -2.50
CA PHE A 51 -8.09 22.39 -1.34
C PHE A 51 -6.67 21.86 -1.56
N ALA A 52 -5.78 22.68 -2.14
CA ALA A 52 -4.38 22.30 -2.31
C ALA A 52 -3.82 21.77 -0.99
N ILE A 53 -3.58 20.45 -0.93
CA ILE A 53 -3.18 19.73 0.28
C ILE A 53 -1.95 20.38 0.92
N ARG A 54 -1.04 20.93 0.10
CA ARG A 54 0.13 21.68 0.54
C ARG A 54 -0.20 22.95 1.35
N LYS A 55 -1.34 23.60 1.13
CA LYS A 55 -1.80 24.76 1.93
C LYS A 55 -2.51 24.35 3.22
N ILE A 56 -3.19 23.20 3.23
CA ILE A 56 -4.01 22.72 4.37
C ILE A 56 -3.18 21.87 5.34
N MET A 57 -2.41 20.90 4.85
CA MET A 57 -1.68 19.91 5.64
C MET A 57 -0.27 20.35 6.09
N LEU A 58 0.18 21.56 5.74
CA LEU A 58 1.53 22.05 6.05
C LEU A 58 1.85 22.08 7.55
N LEU A 59 0.86 21.95 8.42
CA LEU A 59 1.02 22.10 9.87
C LEU A 59 1.35 20.82 10.63
N GLU A 60 0.90 19.65 10.19
CA GLU A 60 1.11 18.41 10.95
C GLU A 60 2.25 17.55 10.39
N PHE A 61 2.40 17.46 9.06
CA PHE A 61 3.25 16.41 8.48
C PHE A 61 4.64 16.86 8.02
N ARG A 62 4.79 18.11 7.52
CA ARG A 62 6.08 18.53 6.93
C ARG A 62 7.14 18.95 7.95
N GLU A 63 6.72 19.31 9.16
CA GLU A 63 7.57 19.94 10.18
C GLU A 63 7.55 19.19 11.54
N ASN A 64 6.88 18.03 11.65
CA ASN A 64 6.69 17.32 12.93
C ASN A 64 6.16 18.22 14.05
N VAL A 65 5.34 19.22 13.73
CA VAL A 65 4.82 20.15 14.74
C VAL A 65 3.58 19.55 15.38
N PRO A 66 3.57 19.33 16.71
CA PRO A 66 2.43 18.72 17.39
C PRO A 66 1.26 19.70 17.40
N ALA A 67 0.38 19.61 16.39
CA ALA A 67 -0.85 20.40 16.35
C ALA A 67 -1.79 20.11 17.54
N CYS A 68 -1.61 18.95 18.18
CA CYS A 68 -2.28 18.57 19.43
C CYS A 68 -2.05 19.56 20.58
N GLU A 69 -0.91 20.27 20.62
CA GLU A 69 -0.60 21.22 21.70
C GLU A 69 -1.59 22.40 21.78
N VAL A 70 -2.20 22.79 20.66
CA VAL A 70 -3.22 23.86 20.66
C VAL A 70 -4.49 23.36 21.32
N PHE A 71 -4.89 22.12 21.05
CA PHE A 71 -6.08 21.50 21.64
C PHE A 71 -5.90 21.16 23.12
N LYS A 72 -4.67 20.82 23.55
CA LYS A 72 -4.34 20.67 24.98
C LYS A 72 -4.55 21.95 25.79
N LYS A 73 -4.34 23.13 25.18
CA LYS A 73 -4.52 24.43 25.86
C LYS A 73 -5.98 24.79 26.10
N VAL A 74 -6.89 24.36 25.23
CA VAL A 74 -8.33 24.64 25.33
C VAL A 74 -9.13 23.38 24.93
N PRO A 75 -9.28 22.40 25.84
CA PRO A 75 -9.89 21.11 25.50
C PRO A 75 -11.41 21.17 25.29
N SER A 76 -12.08 22.19 25.85
CA SER A 76 -13.55 22.31 25.85
C SER A 76 -14.19 22.42 24.46
N HIS A 77 -13.49 22.97 23.47
CA HIS A 77 -14.04 23.18 22.12
C HIS A 77 -13.79 21.99 21.18
N PHE A 78 -12.94 21.03 21.57
CA PHE A 78 -12.57 19.92 20.72
C PHE A 78 -13.72 18.94 20.43
N PRO A 79 -14.56 18.54 21.41
CA PRO A 79 -15.73 17.69 21.14
C PRO A 79 -16.74 18.33 20.19
N TYR A 80 -16.95 19.64 20.30
CA TYR A 80 -17.86 20.38 19.41
C TYR A 80 -17.33 20.41 17.98
N LEU A 81 -16.04 20.73 17.80
CA LEU A 81 -15.38 20.65 16.50
C LEU A 81 -15.50 19.26 15.89
N PHE A 82 -15.33 18.21 16.70
CA PHE A 82 -15.42 16.83 16.26
C PHE A 82 -16.81 16.47 15.74
N LYS A 83 -17.86 16.93 16.43
CA LYS A 83 -19.24 16.73 15.98
C LYS A 83 -19.51 17.42 14.64
N CYS A 84 -19.06 18.66 14.47
CA CYS A 84 -19.21 19.42 13.22
C CYS A 84 -18.45 18.78 12.05
N VAL A 85 -17.31 18.12 12.30
CA VAL A 85 -16.56 17.38 11.27
C VAL A 85 -17.32 16.17 10.73
N MET A 86 -18.28 15.64 11.48
CA MET A 86 -19.11 14.50 11.08
C MET A 86 -20.40 14.91 10.35
N GLU A 87 -20.62 16.21 10.14
CA GLU A 87 -21.78 16.73 9.40
C GLU A 87 -21.55 16.75 7.88
N ASP A 88 -22.62 16.94 7.12
CA ASP A 88 -22.66 16.75 5.67
C ASP A 88 -21.76 17.78 4.94
N VAL A 89 -20.73 17.29 4.28
CA VAL A 89 -19.70 18.09 3.59
C VAL A 89 -19.47 17.58 2.17
N SER A 90 -18.94 18.42 1.28
CA SER A 90 -18.67 18.03 -0.11
C SER A 90 -17.59 16.93 -0.20
N LEU A 91 -17.58 16.12 -1.28
CA LEU A 91 -16.59 15.04 -1.49
C LEU A 91 -15.12 15.49 -1.36
N LYS A 92 -14.79 16.72 -1.76
CA LYS A 92 -13.43 17.28 -1.64
C LYS A 92 -13.08 17.60 -0.19
N GLU A 93 -14.02 18.16 0.56
CA GLU A 93 -13.88 18.41 1.99
C GLU A 93 -13.81 17.09 2.76
N GLN A 94 -14.65 16.10 2.40
CA GLN A 94 -14.62 14.75 2.96
C GLN A 94 -13.24 14.11 2.83
N THR A 95 -12.55 14.28 1.70
CA THR A 95 -11.18 13.74 1.51
C THR A 95 -10.21 14.35 2.52
N VAL A 96 -10.28 15.66 2.74
CA VAL A 96 -9.43 16.37 3.71
C VAL A 96 -9.78 15.94 5.14
N LEU A 97 -11.06 15.78 5.44
CA LEU A 97 -11.55 15.31 6.75
C LEU A 97 -11.17 13.86 7.02
N LEU A 98 -11.24 12.97 6.03
CA LEU A 98 -10.78 11.59 6.12
C LEU A 98 -9.29 11.54 6.45
N VAL A 99 -8.49 12.37 5.79
CA VAL A 99 -7.06 12.46 6.13
C VAL A 99 -6.89 12.99 7.55
N PHE A 100 -7.63 14.03 7.97
CA PHE A 100 -7.59 14.53 9.34
C PHE A 100 -7.96 13.44 10.37
N LEU A 101 -9.05 12.70 10.16
CA LEU A 101 -9.49 11.60 11.02
C LEU A 101 -8.44 10.50 11.09
N HIS A 102 -7.86 10.11 9.96
CA HIS A 102 -6.75 9.17 9.90
C HIS A 102 -5.57 9.61 10.80
N HIS A 103 -5.21 10.89 10.81
CA HIS A 103 -4.17 11.41 11.71
C HIS A 103 -4.57 11.33 13.19
N ARG A 104 -5.85 11.54 13.53
CA ARG A 104 -6.35 11.40 14.90
C ARG A 104 -6.34 9.95 15.37
N PHE A 105 -6.69 9.01 14.52
CA PHE A 105 -6.52 7.57 14.81
C PHE A 105 -5.05 7.18 15.02
N ASN A 106 -4.11 7.83 14.35
CA ASN A 106 -2.68 7.60 14.57
C ASN A 106 -2.12 8.30 15.82
N SER A 107 -2.87 9.22 16.44
CA SER A 107 -2.43 10.05 17.56
C SER A 107 -3.19 9.73 18.86
N LEU A 108 -3.65 8.48 19.01
CA LEU A 108 -4.40 8.03 20.19
C LEU A 108 -3.60 8.11 21.50
N GLU A 109 -2.28 8.28 21.45
CA GLU A 109 -1.46 8.55 22.62
C GLU A 109 -1.85 9.84 23.38
N VAL A 110 -2.51 10.78 22.70
CA VAL A 110 -3.02 12.01 23.30
C VAL A 110 -4.40 11.76 23.91
N ASP A 111 -4.52 11.86 25.24
CA ASP A 111 -5.74 11.53 25.98
C ASP A 111 -7.00 12.25 25.47
N LEU A 112 -6.90 13.55 25.17
CA LEU A 112 -8.01 14.34 24.60
C LEU A 112 -8.55 13.76 23.29
N ILE A 113 -7.65 13.24 22.43
CA ILE A 113 -8.03 12.62 21.16
C ILE A 113 -8.61 11.24 21.42
N ARG A 114 -7.97 10.47 22.30
CA ARG A 114 -8.39 9.12 22.68
C ARG A 114 -9.85 9.10 23.16
N GLU A 115 -10.23 10.01 24.06
CA GLU A 115 -11.58 10.08 24.62
C GLU A 115 -12.66 10.26 23.55
N GLN A 116 -12.39 11.09 22.52
CA GLN A 116 -13.33 11.31 21.42
C GLN A 116 -13.33 10.16 20.41
N MET A 117 -12.16 9.64 20.05
CA MET A 117 -12.04 8.55 19.08
C MET A 117 -12.57 7.22 19.61
N GLN A 118 -12.39 6.93 20.90
CA GLN A 118 -12.85 5.67 21.51
C GLN A 118 -14.35 5.47 21.33
N GLN A 119 -15.14 6.54 21.42
CA GLN A 119 -16.60 6.46 21.22
C GLN A 119 -16.98 5.93 19.82
N LEU A 120 -16.12 6.12 18.82
CA LEU A 120 -16.34 5.60 17.47
C LEU A 120 -15.93 4.14 17.32
N ILE A 121 -14.91 3.68 18.04
CA ILE A 121 -14.30 2.34 17.87
C ILE A 121 -14.79 1.28 18.85
N LEU A 122 -15.55 1.68 19.87
CA LEU A 122 -16.05 0.76 20.90
C LEU A 122 -17.17 -0.17 20.37
N LEU A 123 -17.54 -1.14 21.22
CA LEU A 123 -18.63 -2.10 20.96
C LEU A 123 -19.95 -1.50 20.45
N PRO A 124 -20.36 -0.26 20.79
CA PRO A 124 -21.56 0.34 20.19
C PRO A 124 -21.50 0.48 18.66
N MET A 125 -20.31 0.50 18.03
CA MET A 125 -20.17 0.42 16.56
C MET A 125 -20.83 -0.86 16.01
N TRP A 126 -20.93 -1.92 16.82
CA TRP A 126 -21.48 -3.21 16.40
C TRP A 126 -22.97 -3.14 16.08
N MET A 127 -23.68 -2.10 16.54
CA MET A 127 -25.07 -1.83 16.15
C MET A 127 -25.22 -1.62 14.64
N CYS A 128 -24.15 -1.24 13.94
CA CYS A 128 -24.14 -1.03 12.49
C CYS A 128 -23.61 -2.23 11.68
N LEU A 129 -23.30 -3.38 12.30
CA LEU A 129 -22.60 -4.48 11.61
C LEU A 129 -23.47 -5.29 10.64
N LEU A 130 -24.78 -5.44 10.88
CA LEU A 130 -25.64 -6.25 10.02
C LEU A 130 -25.93 -5.59 8.64
N PRO A 131 -26.11 -4.26 8.53
CA PRO A 131 -26.19 -3.57 7.24
C PRO A 131 -24.84 -3.40 6.50
N VAL A 132 -23.70 -3.54 7.21
CA VAL A 132 -22.35 -3.16 6.75
C VAL A 132 -21.43 -4.38 6.57
N ARG A 133 -21.96 -5.59 6.42
CA ARG A 133 -21.16 -6.77 5.99
C ARG A 133 -20.96 -6.89 4.48
N ALA A 134 -21.71 -6.09 3.70
CA ALA A 134 -21.61 -5.97 2.24
C ALA A 134 -20.52 -5.04 1.63
N PRO A 135 -19.73 -4.21 2.34
CA PRO A 135 -18.75 -3.32 1.70
C PRO A 135 -17.60 -4.06 1.02
N LEU A 136 -17.22 -5.24 1.53
CA LEU A 136 -16.11 -6.03 1.00
C LEU A 136 -16.36 -6.48 -0.46
N SER A 137 -17.60 -6.80 -0.80
CA SER A 137 -17.96 -7.22 -2.15
C SER A 137 -18.04 -6.04 -3.14
N LEU A 138 -18.42 -4.85 -2.67
CA LEU A 138 -18.36 -3.62 -3.47
C LEU A 138 -16.91 -3.20 -3.77
N ILE A 139 -16.03 -3.38 -2.79
CA ILE A 139 -14.60 -3.09 -2.89
C ILE A 139 -13.89 -4.04 -3.88
N LEU A 140 -14.30 -5.32 -3.93
CA LEU A 140 -13.76 -6.30 -4.89
C LEU A 140 -14.24 -6.03 -6.32
N HIS A 141 -15.48 -5.56 -6.52
CA HIS A 141 -15.96 -5.13 -7.85
C HIS A 141 -15.17 -3.92 -8.39
N LEU A 142 -14.73 -3.00 -7.52
CA LEU A 142 -13.86 -1.89 -7.92
C LEU A 142 -12.48 -2.34 -8.42
N ARG A 143 -12.03 -3.56 -8.09
CA ARG A 143 -10.77 -4.13 -8.58
C ARG A 143 -10.74 -4.30 -10.10
N GLN A 144 -11.90 -4.48 -10.75
CA GLN A 144 -12.00 -4.68 -12.20
C GLN A 144 -11.81 -3.39 -13.02
N ARG A 145 -11.75 -2.22 -12.39
CA ARG A 145 -11.49 -0.93 -13.07
C ARG A 145 -10.00 -0.57 -13.01
N GLU A 146 -9.16 -1.40 -13.64
CA GLU A 146 -7.70 -1.27 -13.55
C GLU A 146 -7.14 0.02 -14.18
N GLU A 147 -7.78 0.59 -15.22
CA GLU A 147 -7.15 1.65 -16.03
C GLU A 147 -7.04 3.02 -15.34
N GLU A 148 -7.93 3.36 -14.40
CA GLU A 148 -7.89 4.66 -13.68
C GLU A 148 -7.52 4.53 -12.18
N GLY A 149 -7.32 3.30 -11.70
CA GLY A 149 -7.33 2.95 -10.27
C GLY A 149 -6.05 2.34 -9.71
N HIS A 150 -4.93 2.32 -10.44
CA HIS A 150 -3.73 1.56 -10.02
C HIS A 150 -3.24 1.82 -8.58
N LEU A 151 -3.30 3.08 -8.10
CA LEU A 151 -2.97 3.39 -6.69
C LEU A 151 -4.00 2.82 -5.71
N PHE A 152 -5.28 2.88 -6.06
CA PHE A 152 -6.35 2.31 -5.27
C PHE A 152 -6.22 0.79 -5.19
N CYS A 153 -5.90 0.10 -6.29
CA CYS A 153 -5.61 -1.33 -6.29
C CYS A 153 -4.42 -1.68 -5.38
N LYS A 154 -3.35 -0.88 -5.39
CA LYS A 154 -2.22 -1.08 -4.46
C LYS A 154 -2.59 -0.83 -2.99
N LEU A 155 -3.48 0.13 -2.71
CA LEU A 155 -4.03 0.32 -1.36
C LEU A 155 -4.97 -0.84 -0.99
N LEU A 156 -5.65 -1.42 -1.96
CA LEU A 156 -6.49 -2.59 -1.80
C LEU A 156 -5.66 -3.81 -1.40
N ASP A 157 -4.49 -3.99 -2.00
CA ASP A 157 -3.56 -5.06 -1.61
C ASP A 157 -3.14 -4.91 -0.13
N MET A 158 -3.08 -3.68 0.39
CA MET A 158 -2.82 -3.43 1.82
C MET A 158 -4.02 -3.78 2.72
N LEU A 159 -5.22 -4.01 2.19
CA LEU A 159 -6.32 -4.64 2.94
C LEU A 159 -6.06 -6.13 3.23
N PHE A 160 -4.88 -6.65 2.92
CA PHE A 160 -4.31 -7.86 3.51
C PHE A 160 -4.61 -8.00 5.02
N TYR A 161 -4.65 -6.88 5.75
CA TYR A 161 -4.98 -6.88 7.18
C TYR A 161 -6.35 -7.45 7.53
N THR A 162 -7.31 -7.48 6.60
CA THR A 162 -8.63 -8.13 6.81
C THR A 162 -8.54 -9.65 6.99
N GLY A 163 -7.48 -10.26 6.46
CA GLY A 163 -7.18 -11.67 6.60
C GLY A 163 -6.05 -11.97 7.57
N PHE A 164 -5.63 -10.98 8.37
CA PHE A 164 -4.45 -11.13 9.21
C PHE A 164 -4.69 -12.19 10.29
N GLY A 165 -3.71 -13.08 10.48
CA GLY A 165 -3.78 -14.16 11.46
C GLY A 165 -3.63 -13.66 12.90
N ILE A 166 -4.59 -12.88 13.39
CA ILE A 166 -4.63 -12.38 14.77
C ILE A 166 -6.01 -12.64 15.36
N ASN A 167 -6.06 -12.89 16.65
CA ASN A 167 -7.30 -12.97 17.40
C ASN A 167 -7.69 -11.56 17.87
N ASP A 168 -8.81 -11.03 17.35
CA ASP A 168 -9.28 -9.66 17.64
C ASP A 168 -9.58 -9.40 19.12
N GLN A 169 -9.84 -10.45 19.92
CA GLN A 169 -10.15 -10.31 21.35
C GLN A 169 -8.89 -10.38 22.23
N THR A 170 -7.98 -11.30 21.93
CA THR A 170 -6.79 -11.51 22.76
C THR A 170 -5.57 -10.72 22.28
N GLY A 171 -5.59 -10.26 21.02
CA GLY A 171 -4.44 -9.61 20.36
C GLY A 171 -3.30 -10.57 20.02
N ASN A 172 -3.46 -11.87 20.24
CA ASN A 172 -2.41 -12.85 19.96
C ASN A 172 -2.45 -13.30 18.51
N ALA A 173 -1.27 -13.59 17.96
CA ALA A 173 -1.15 -14.22 16.65
C ALA A 173 -1.84 -15.59 16.64
N LEU A 174 -2.61 -15.88 15.58
CA LEU A 174 -3.22 -17.18 15.38
C LEU A 174 -2.16 -18.20 15.03
N THR A 175 -2.27 -19.37 15.66
CA THR A 175 -1.46 -20.53 15.30
C THR A 175 -1.91 -21.12 13.95
N GLU A 176 -1.05 -21.91 13.31
CA GLU A 176 -1.38 -22.62 12.08
C GLU A 176 -2.60 -23.54 12.26
N LYS A 177 -2.68 -24.20 13.43
CA LYS A 177 -3.82 -25.06 13.79
C LYS A 177 -5.12 -24.27 13.92
N GLU A 178 -5.09 -23.11 14.58
CA GLU A 178 -6.27 -22.25 14.72
C GLU A 178 -6.73 -21.69 13.37
N THR A 179 -5.78 -21.28 12.53
CA THR A 179 -6.06 -20.80 11.17
C THR A 179 -6.73 -21.88 10.32
N THR A 180 -6.19 -23.10 10.36
CA THR A 180 -6.77 -24.26 9.68
C THR A 180 -8.16 -24.57 10.23
N THR A 181 -8.33 -24.58 11.54
CA THR A 181 -9.63 -24.85 12.18
C THR A 181 -10.67 -23.80 11.77
N LEU A 182 -10.29 -22.53 11.71
CA LEU A 182 -11.16 -21.43 11.29
C LEU A 182 -11.59 -21.60 9.83
N HIS A 183 -10.67 -22.00 8.94
CA HIS A 183 -10.97 -22.31 7.53
C HIS A 183 -11.96 -23.47 7.40
N TYR A 184 -11.68 -24.59 8.07
CA TYR A 184 -12.57 -25.76 8.05
C TYR A 184 -13.97 -25.42 8.56
N ASN A 185 -14.07 -24.65 9.65
CA ASN A 185 -15.37 -24.20 10.17
C ASN A 185 -16.15 -23.36 9.16
N ARG A 186 -15.48 -22.50 8.37
CA ARG A 186 -16.11 -21.69 7.31
C ARG A 186 -16.64 -22.59 6.20
N ILE A 187 -15.82 -23.51 5.69
CA ILE A 187 -16.24 -24.45 4.63
C ILE A 187 -17.37 -25.36 5.13
N THR A 188 -17.27 -25.90 6.34
CA THR A 188 -18.32 -26.74 6.91
C THR A 188 -19.63 -26.00 7.07
N SER A 189 -19.62 -24.72 7.47
CA SER A 189 -20.83 -23.89 7.49
C SER A 189 -21.42 -23.67 6.10
N LEU A 190 -20.57 -23.47 5.08
CA LEU A 190 -21.00 -23.38 3.68
C LEU A 190 -21.60 -24.70 3.18
N GLN A 191 -20.97 -25.84 3.48
CA GLN A 191 -21.46 -27.17 3.12
C GLN A 191 -22.82 -27.46 3.79
N LYS A 192 -22.99 -27.08 5.05
CA LYS A 192 -24.29 -27.16 5.76
C LYS A 192 -25.35 -26.29 5.09
N ALA A 193 -25.01 -25.07 4.70
CA ALA A 193 -25.92 -24.16 4.00
C ALA A 193 -26.33 -24.73 2.62
N ALA A 194 -25.35 -25.25 1.87
CA ALA A 194 -25.58 -25.89 0.58
C ALA A 194 -26.49 -27.12 0.72
N PHE A 195 -26.21 -28.00 1.68
CA PHE A 195 -27.02 -29.20 1.93
C PHE A 195 -28.48 -28.87 2.30
N ALA A 196 -28.69 -27.83 3.10
CA ALA A 196 -30.02 -27.46 3.58
C ALA A 196 -30.87 -26.74 2.53
N HIS A 197 -30.27 -25.86 1.72
CA HIS A 197 -31.01 -24.93 0.86
C HIS A 197 -30.84 -25.18 -0.64
N ILE A 198 -29.86 -25.97 -1.07
CA ILE A 198 -29.53 -26.18 -2.50
C ILE A 198 -29.37 -27.68 -2.80
N PRO A 199 -30.42 -28.32 -3.34
CA PRO A 199 -30.35 -29.72 -3.75
C PRO A 199 -29.28 -30.00 -4.81
N GLU A 200 -29.03 -29.02 -5.70
CA GLU A 200 -28.05 -29.11 -6.79
C GLU A 200 -26.60 -29.21 -6.30
N LEU A 201 -26.31 -28.83 -5.05
CA LEU A 201 -24.96 -28.83 -4.47
C LEU A 201 -24.76 -29.94 -3.43
N GLN A 202 -25.58 -30.99 -3.46
CA GLN A 202 -25.47 -32.09 -2.50
C GLN A 202 -24.11 -32.80 -2.60
N ASP A 203 -23.59 -32.98 -3.81
CA ASP A 203 -22.26 -33.55 -4.05
C ASP A 203 -21.14 -32.67 -3.48
N PHE A 204 -21.27 -31.34 -3.61
CA PHE A 204 -20.36 -30.38 -2.99
C PHE A 204 -20.42 -30.47 -1.45
N ALA A 205 -21.63 -30.58 -0.88
CA ALA A 205 -21.82 -30.65 0.57
C ALA A 205 -21.21 -31.91 1.21
N LEU A 206 -21.13 -33.01 0.45
CA LEU A 206 -20.56 -34.29 0.90
C LEU A 206 -19.08 -34.48 0.54
N SER A 207 -18.51 -33.58 -0.26
CA SER A 207 -17.11 -33.66 -0.67
C SER A 207 -16.14 -33.29 0.46
N ASN A 208 -14.89 -33.74 0.33
CA ASN A 208 -13.85 -33.36 1.28
C ASN A 208 -13.47 -31.86 1.12
N VAL A 209 -13.02 -31.24 2.21
CA VAL A 209 -12.68 -29.80 2.23
C VAL A 209 -11.60 -29.46 1.20
N GLY A 210 -10.55 -30.28 1.09
CA GLY A 210 -9.41 -30.01 0.20
C GLY A 210 -9.71 -30.10 -1.30
N ALA A 211 -10.84 -30.71 -1.70
CA ALA A 211 -11.27 -30.75 -3.11
C ALA A 211 -12.11 -29.52 -3.48
N VAL A 212 -12.73 -28.87 -2.50
CA VAL A 212 -13.73 -27.82 -2.71
C VAL A 212 -13.28 -26.42 -2.29
N ASP A 213 -12.16 -26.28 -1.59
CA ASP A 213 -11.72 -25.01 -1.01
C ASP A 213 -10.85 -24.14 -1.93
N THR A 214 -10.64 -24.55 -3.18
CA THR A 214 -9.93 -23.74 -4.18
C THR A 214 -10.87 -22.75 -4.87
N GLN A 215 -10.33 -21.59 -5.27
CA GLN A 215 -11.08 -20.56 -5.99
C GLN A 215 -11.73 -21.11 -7.27
N GLU A 216 -11.00 -21.93 -8.02
CA GLU A 216 -11.48 -22.57 -9.25
C GLU A 216 -12.64 -23.53 -8.99
N SER A 217 -12.52 -24.38 -7.95
CA SER A 217 -13.59 -25.30 -7.56
C SER A 217 -14.84 -24.54 -7.11
N LEU A 218 -14.70 -23.52 -6.24
CA LEU A 218 -15.84 -22.73 -5.76
C LEU A 218 -16.51 -21.98 -6.91
N THR A 219 -15.75 -21.36 -7.79
CA THR A 219 -16.29 -20.64 -8.96
C THR A 219 -17.05 -21.59 -9.88
N LYS A 220 -16.54 -22.79 -10.11
CA LYS A 220 -17.21 -23.82 -10.93
C LYS A 220 -18.52 -24.30 -10.31
N GLN A 221 -18.55 -24.54 -9.01
CA GLN A 221 -19.74 -25.04 -8.31
C GLN A 221 -20.84 -23.97 -8.18
N PHE A 222 -20.47 -22.76 -7.77
CA PHE A 222 -21.43 -21.69 -7.50
C PHE A 222 -21.75 -20.83 -8.75
N GLY A 223 -20.91 -20.87 -9.79
CA GLY A 223 -21.07 -20.05 -11.00
C GLY A 223 -22.32 -20.38 -11.82
N HIS A 224 -22.82 -21.61 -11.76
CA HIS A 224 -24.04 -22.02 -12.47
C HIS A 224 -25.33 -21.56 -11.79
N LEU A 225 -25.27 -21.14 -10.52
CA LEU A 225 -26.46 -20.84 -9.73
C LEU A 225 -27.10 -19.50 -10.11
N SER A 226 -28.38 -19.39 -9.76
CA SER A 226 -29.14 -18.14 -9.88
C SER A 226 -28.68 -17.13 -8.82
N PRO A 227 -28.77 -15.81 -9.09
CA PRO A 227 -28.38 -14.78 -8.12
C PRO A 227 -29.26 -14.80 -6.85
N ILE A 228 -30.53 -15.22 -6.97
CA ILE A 228 -31.43 -15.42 -5.83
C ILE A 228 -30.92 -16.55 -4.92
N THR A 229 -30.49 -17.65 -5.51
CA THR A 229 -29.93 -18.79 -4.78
C THR A 229 -28.64 -18.40 -4.05
N LEU A 230 -27.74 -17.66 -4.72
CA LEU A 230 -26.50 -17.16 -4.11
C LEU A 230 -26.80 -16.21 -2.92
N HIS A 231 -27.79 -15.34 -3.05
CA HIS A 231 -28.21 -14.44 -1.99
C HIS A 231 -28.76 -15.20 -0.77
N ARG A 232 -29.55 -16.27 -0.99
CA ARG A 232 -30.07 -17.12 0.10
C ARG A 232 -28.97 -17.84 0.88
N VAL A 233 -27.92 -18.28 0.19
CA VAL A 233 -26.74 -18.86 0.87
C VAL A 233 -26.02 -17.79 1.68
N ALA A 234 -25.80 -16.61 1.09
CA ALA A 234 -25.15 -15.50 1.78
C ALA A 234 -25.96 -15.05 3.01
N SER A 235 -27.30 -15.06 2.96
CA SER A 235 -28.15 -14.75 4.11
C SER A 235 -28.07 -15.81 5.21
N TYR A 236 -28.04 -17.10 4.84
CA TYR A 236 -27.83 -18.19 5.81
C TYR A 236 -26.49 -18.07 6.54
N LEU A 237 -25.45 -17.60 5.84
CA LEU A 237 -24.13 -17.34 6.41
C LEU A 237 -24.03 -15.99 7.16
N CYS A 238 -25.15 -15.28 7.32
CA CYS A 238 -25.24 -13.96 7.95
C CYS A 238 -24.31 -12.91 7.29
N LEU A 239 -24.10 -13.02 5.97
CA LEU A 239 -23.33 -12.08 5.16
C LEU A 239 -24.23 -11.01 4.54
N LEU A 240 -25.47 -11.36 4.23
CA LEU A 240 -26.51 -10.47 3.68
C LEU A 240 -27.80 -10.56 4.51
N PRO A 241 -28.66 -9.53 4.47
CA PRO A 241 -30.00 -9.63 5.06
C PRO A 241 -30.83 -10.72 4.39
N GLU A 242 -31.87 -11.20 5.08
CA GLU A 242 -32.81 -12.16 4.49
C GLU A 242 -33.59 -11.53 3.33
N LEU A 243 -33.76 -12.30 2.26
CA LEU A 243 -34.53 -11.87 1.09
C LEU A 243 -36.01 -12.20 1.32
N ALA A 244 -36.89 -11.18 1.27
CA ALA A 244 -38.32 -11.39 1.39
C ALA A 244 -38.86 -12.23 0.22
N GLU A 245 -39.91 -13.01 0.47
CA GLU A 245 -40.55 -13.84 -0.55
C GLU A 245 -41.04 -12.97 -1.73
N GLY A 246 -40.50 -13.21 -2.93
CA GLY A 246 -40.89 -12.52 -4.16
C GLY A 246 -40.10 -11.26 -4.50
N GLN A 247 -39.07 -10.87 -3.72
CA GLN A 247 -38.15 -9.81 -4.10
C GLN A 247 -36.93 -10.35 -4.85
N ASP A 248 -36.52 -9.66 -5.90
CA ASP A 248 -35.25 -9.90 -6.58
C ASP A 248 -34.09 -9.34 -5.77
N THR A 249 -32.91 -9.95 -5.92
CA THR A 249 -31.68 -9.45 -5.29
C THR A 249 -31.27 -8.11 -5.89
N THR A 250 -30.91 -7.15 -5.04
CA THR A 250 -30.35 -5.85 -5.45
C THR A 250 -28.92 -5.99 -5.96
N ASN A 251 -28.22 -7.06 -5.57
CA ASN A 251 -26.81 -7.27 -5.88
C ASN A 251 -26.63 -8.07 -7.17
N GLU A 252 -25.66 -7.67 -7.97
CA GLU A 252 -25.25 -8.38 -9.18
C GLU A 252 -24.72 -9.79 -8.87
N LYS A 253 -24.91 -10.72 -9.82
CA LYS A 253 -24.49 -12.12 -9.67
C LYS A 253 -22.99 -12.24 -9.38
N GLU A 254 -22.16 -11.45 -10.06
CA GLU A 254 -20.70 -11.47 -9.92
C GLU A 254 -20.26 -11.08 -8.51
N VAL A 255 -20.89 -10.07 -7.93
CA VAL A 255 -20.62 -9.59 -6.56
C VAL A 255 -20.99 -10.64 -5.52
N LEU A 256 -22.12 -11.33 -5.72
CA LEU A 256 -22.57 -12.41 -4.83
C LEU A 256 -21.66 -13.65 -4.93
N LEU A 257 -21.23 -14.00 -6.14
CA LEU A 257 -20.30 -15.11 -6.37
C LEU A 257 -18.95 -14.81 -5.71
N GLU A 258 -18.38 -13.63 -5.97
CA GLU A 258 -17.10 -13.21 -5.41
C GLU A 258 -17.14 -13.12 -3.87
N LEU A 259 -18.26 -12.67 -3.29
CA LEU A 259 -18.47 -12.67 -1.84
C LEU A 259 -18.37 -14.08 -1.24
N LEU A 260 -18.99 -15.07 -1.88
CA LEU A 260 -18.95 -16.46 -1.41
C LEU A 260 -17.56 -17.07 -1.65
N VAL A 261 -16.95 -16.83 -2.80
CA VAL A 261 -15.62 -17.37 -3.16
C VAL A 261 -14.53 -16.79 -2.25
N SER A 262 -14.34 -15.48 -2.20
CA SER A 262 -13.28 -14.80 -1.42
C SER A 262 -13.36 -15.06 0.10
N ARG A 263 -14.54 -15.42 0.60
CA ARG A 263 -14.79 -15.75 2.01
C ARG A 263 -14.37 -17.17 2.38
N HIS A 264 -14.42 -18.10 1.43
CA HIS A 264 -14.27 -19.55 1.61
C HIS A 264 -13.05 -20.14 0.88
N GLU A 265 -12.41 -19.39 -0.01
CA GLU A 265 -11.18 -19.83 -0.65
C GLU A 265 -10.06 -20.09 0.35
N ARG A 266 -9.23 -21.08 0.05
CA ARG A 266 -8.01 -21.37 0.78
C ARG A 266 -7.02 -20.24 0.59
N ARG A 267 -6.60 -19.65 1.72
CA ARG A 267 -5.54 -18.62 1.73
C ARG A 267 -4.19 -19.27 1.98
N ILE A 268 -3.21 -18.85 1.20
CA ILE A 268 -1.80 -19.17 1.46
C ILE A 268 -1.34 -18.51 2.76
N SER A 269 -0.41 -19.15 3.46
CA SER A 269 0.07 -18.64 4.74
C SER A 269 0.87 -17.34 4.55
N GLN A 270 0.92 -16.50 5.58
CA GLN A 270 1.67 -15.23 5.52
C GLN A 270 3.17 -15.45 5.24
N ILE A 271 3.73 -16.55 5.75
CA ILE A 271 5.13 -16.96 5.55
C ILE A 271 5.34 -17.42 4.12
N GLU A 272 4.41 -18.21 3.58
CA GLU A 272 4.47 -18.68 2.20
C GLU A 272 4.33 -17.53 1.20
N GLN A 273 3.45 -16.57 1.48
CA GLN A 273 3.36 -15.31 0.74
C GLN A 273 4.71 -14.59 0.74
N LEU A 274 5.34 -14.44 1.91
CA LEU A 274 6.65 -13.79 2.03
C LEU A 274 7.72 -14.52 1.21
N ASN A 275 7.75 -15.85 1.26
CA ASN A 275 8.71 -16.67 0.51
C ASN A 275 8.54 -16.58 -1.01
N GLN A 276 7.33 -16.26 -1.48
CA GLN A 276 7.04 -16.03 -2.89
C GLN A 276 7.34 -14.59 -3.33
N MET A 277 7.66 -13.67 -2.41
CA MET A 277 7.99 -12.29 -2.77
C MET A 277 9.38 -12.19 -3.39
N THR A 278 9.48 -11.43 -4.48
CA THR A 278 10.78 -11.06 -5.07
C THR A 278 11.51 -10.03 -4.21
N ILE A 279 12.84 -10.02 -4.25
CA ILE A 279 13.67 -9.09 -3.46
C ILE A 279 13.62 -7.67 -4.07
N LEU A 280 13.39 -7.55 -5.37
CA LEU A 280 13.26 -6.27 -6.07
C LEU A 280 11.79 -5.95 -6.39
N VAL A 281 11.40 -4.68 -6.18
CA VAL A 281 10.02 -4.19 -6.29
C VAL A 281 9.82 -3.39 -7.57
N LYS A 282 8.68 -3.55 -8.25
CA LYS A 282 8.24 -2.67 -9.33
C LYS A 282 7.88 -1.27 -8.78
N VAL A 283 8.70 -0.26 -9.08
CA VAL A 283 8.78 1.07 -8.43
C VAL A 283 7.62 2.05 -8.73
N PHE A 284 6.45 1.57 -9.13
CA PHE A 284 5.45 2.44 -9.75
C PHE A 284 4.36 3.03 -8.85
N CYS A 285 4.37 2.87 -7.52
CA CYS A 285 3.57 3.72 -6.58
C CYS A 285 3.75 3.27 -5.13
N LEU A 286 3.86 4.23 -4.21
CA LEU A 286 4.18 4.06 -2.78
C LEU A 286 2.91 3.79 -1.94
N SER A 287 2.49 2.54 -1.81
CA SER A 287 1.72 2.09 -0.64
C SER A 287 2.71 1.76 0.49
N LEU A 288 3.22 2.81 1.16
CA LEU A 288 4.20 2.63 2.24
C LEU A 288 3.50 2.17 3.53
N PRO A 289 3.98 1.08 4.17
CA PRO A 289 3.58 0.77 5.53
C PRO A 289 3.99 1.93 6.46
N LYS A 290 3.05 2.41 7.28
CA LYS A 290 3.35 3.48 8.24
C LYS A 290 4.14 2.90 9.41
N ARG A 291 5.22 3.60 9.78
CA ARG A 291 5.88 3.42 11.09
C ARG A 291 4.96 4.02 12.16
N SER A 292 4.22 3.16 12.84
CA SER A 292 3.43 3.49 14.03
C SER A 292 4.13 2.94 15.28
N LEU A 293 3.78 3.49 16.45
CA LEU A 293 4.25 2.98 17.75
C LEU A 293 3.77 1.56 18.05
N GLN A 294 2.69 1.12 17.39
CA GLN A 294 2.06 -0.17 17.60
C GLN A 294 2.12 -1.02 16.33
N PHE A 295 2.36 -2.32 16.51
CA PHE A 295 2.32 -3.37 15.50
C PHE A 295 1.37 -4.47 15.98
N LEU A 296 0.71 -5.16 15.06
CA LEU A 296 -0.24 -6.23 15.43
C LEU A 296 0.47 -7.44 16.02
N THR A 297 1.55 -7.87 15.37
CA THR A 297 2.38 -9.02 15.79
C THR A 297 3.84 -8.76 15.43
N LEU A 298 4.75 -9.63 15.88
CA LEU A 298 6.15 -9.61 15.45
C LEU A 298 6.26 -9.73 13.92
N HIS A 299 5.45 -10.60 13.31
CA HIS A 299 5.42 -10.77 11.86
C HIS A 299 5.02 -9.46 11.14
N ASP A 300 4.01 -8.74 11.64
CA ASP A 300 3.64 -7.41 11.09
C ASP A 300 4.82 -6.42 11.19
N CYS A 301 5.48 -6.36 12.35
CA CYS A 301 6.64 -5.49 12.54
C CYS A 301 7.76 -5.80 11.54
N LEU A 302 8.14 -7.08 11.40
CA LEU A 302 9.18 -7.51 10.47
C LEU A 302 8.79 -7.24 9.02
N LEU A 303 7.56 -7.58 8.63
CA LEU A 303 7.07 -7.38 7.26
C LEU A 303 7.06 -5.91 6.87
N ARG A 304 6.65 -5.00 7.77
CA ARG A 304 6.69 -3.56 7.50
C ARG A 304 8.12 -3.04 7.35
N ASN A 305 9.02 -3.43 8.25
CA ASN A 305 10.43 -3.00 8.15
C ASN A 305 11.11 -3.57 6.91
N PHE A 306 10.85 -4.84 6.58
CA PHE A 306 11.33 -5.47 5.34
C PHE A 306 10.85 -4.71 4.10
N ASN A 307 9.56 -4.42 4.01
CA ASN A 307 9.02 -3.66 2.87
C ASN A 307 9.56 -2.24 2.77
N LEU A 308 9.75 -1.56 3.92
CA LEU A 308 10.34 -0.21 3.95
C LEU A 308 11.79 -0.22 3.48
N SER A 309 12.63 -1.10 4.03
CA SER A 309 14.02 -1.25 3.62
C SER A 309 14.14 -1.59 2.14
N ARG A 310 13.28 -2.50 1.66
CA ARG A 310 13.25 -2.91 0.25
C ARG A 310 12.89 -1.75 -0.68
N LEU A 311 11.91 -0.92 -0.31
CA LEU A 311 11.51 0.26 -1.09
C LEU A 311 12.56 1.37 -1.06
N GLU A 312 13.24 1.57 0.07
CA GLU A 312 14.35 2.51 0.22
C GLU A 312 15.52 2.14 -0.70
N SER A 313 16.01 0.89 -0.62
CA SER A 313 17.06 0.41 -1.52
C SER A 313 16.65 0.45 -2.99
N THR A 314 15.38 0.16 -3.32
CA THR A 314 14.89 0.27 -4.70
C THR A 314 14.95 1.70 -5.24
N TYR A 315 14.74 2.71 -4.38
CA TYR A 315 14.86 4.12 -4.76
C TYR A 315 16.32 4.51 -5.04
N GLU A 316 17.26 4.02 -4.23
CA GLU A 316 18.70 4.20 -4.44
C GLU A 316 19.15 3.55 -5.75
N ILE A 317 18.80 2.27 -5.96
CA ILE A 317 19.11 1.53 -7.20
C ILE A 317 18.57 2.27 -8.43
N ARG A 318 17.35 2.80 -8.35
CA ARG A 318 16.77 3.57 -9.45
C ARG A 318 17.63 4.79 -9.79
N HIS A 319 18.08 5.53 -8.77
CA HIS A 319 18.92 6.70 -8.97
C HIS A 319 20.25 6.32 -9.64
N ASP A 320 20.88 5.24 -9.16
CA ASP A 320 22.14 4.74 -9.72
C ASP A 320 21.97 4.29 -11.18
N VAL A 321 20.88 3.59 -11.52
CA VAL A 321 20.56 3.20 -12.90
C VAL A 321 20.33 4.42 -13.79
N GLU A 322 19.58 5.42 -13.31
CA GLU A 322 19.35 6.67 -14.06
C GLU A 322 20.69 7.40 -14.34
N ASP A 323 21.59 7.45 -13.37
CA ASP A 323 22.89 8.11 -13.50
C ASP A 323 23.90 7.31 -14.33
N VAL A 324 23.85 5.98 -14.35
CA VAL A 324 24.72 5.13 -15.20
C VAL A 324 24.25 5.07 -16.65
N VAL A 325 22.94 5.00 -16.91
CA VAL A 325 22.39 4.86 -18.28
C VAL A 325 22.45 6.19 -19.05
N THR A 326 22.31 7.32 -18.38
CA THR A 326 22.37 8.65 -18.99
C THR A 326 23.68 8.94 -19.75
N PRO A 327 24.87 8.62 -19.22
CA PRO A 327 26.16 8.86 -19.87
C PRO A 327 26.69 7.72 -20.74
N ILE A 328 25.91 6.67 -21.08
CA ILE A 328 26.37 5.59 -21.97
C ILE A 328 26.53 6.12 -23.42
N ALA A 329 27.52 6.97 -23.64
CA ALA A 329 28.23 7.02 -24.90
C ALA A 329 29.09 5.77 -24.92
N VAL A 330 28.89 4.91 -25.91
CA VAL A 330 29.63 3.65 -26.13
C VAL A 330 31.13 3.94 -26.16
N ASN A 331 31.77 3.91 -25.00
CA ASN A 331 33.19 4.19 -24.86
C ASN A 331 33.89 2.84 -24.78
N LEU A 332 34.34 2.36 -25.94
CA LEU A 332 34.98 1.05 -26.13
C LEU A 332 36.37 0.95 -25.47
N ASN A 333 36.79 1.97 -24.71
CA ASN A 333 38.06 2.00 -24.00
C ASN A 333 37.80 2.03 -22.50
N VAL A 334 37.65 0.85 -21.91
CA VAL A 334 37.64 0.69 -20.44
C VAL A 334 39.02 1.12 -19.94
N ARG A 335 39.06 2.18 -19.13
CA ARG A 335 40.32 2.66 -18.54
C ARG A 335 40.83 1.61 -17.55
N ASP A 336 42.14 1.45 -17.41
CA ASP A 336 42.73 0.39 -16.58
C ASP A 336 42.21 0.39 -15.13
N HIS A 337 42.00 1.57 -14.52
CA HIS A 337 41.44 1.63 -13.15
C HIS A 337 40.00 1.12 -13.06
N ILE A 338 39.19 1.29 -14.11
CA ILE A 338 37.83 0.74 -14.17
C ILE A 338 37.94 -0.77 -14.30
N LYS A 339 38.84 -1.28 -15.13
CA LYS A 339 39.07 -2.72 -15.27
C LYS A 339 39.41 -3.38 -13.92
N HIS A 340 40.32 -2.78 -13.14
CA HIS A 340 40.67 -3.28 -11.80
C HIS A 340 39.50 -3.25 -10.80
N GLU A 341 38.58 -2.30 -10.95
CA GLU A 341 37.37 -2.22 -10.10
C GLU A 341 36.41 -3.37 -10.41
N TRP A 342 36.23 -3.71 -11.70
CA TRP A 342 35.40 -4.84 -12.13
C TRP A 342 36.05 -6.21 -11.83
N GLU A 343 37.38 -6.32 -11.93
CA GLU A 343 38.13 -7.51 -11.49
C GLU A 343 38.12 -7.67 -9.96
N GLY A 344 37.74 -6.62 -9.22
CA GLY A 344 37.61 -6.64 -7.77
C GLY A 344 36.29 -7.21 -7.24
N LEU A 345 35.37 -7.62 -8.12
CA LEU A 345 34.08 -8.20 -7.76
C LEU A 345 34.25 -9.52 -6.99
N ARG A 346 33.54 -9.64 -5.88
CA ARG A 346 33.61 -10.78 -4.96
C ARG A 346 32.32 -11.57 -4.95
N LYS A 347 32.40 -12.76 -4.36
CA LYS A 347 31.22 -13.56 -4.09
C LYS A 347 30.25 -12.77 -3.21
N HIS A 348 28.96 -12.87 -3.53
CA HIS A 348 27.86 -12.15 -2.87
C HIS A 348 27.73 -10.66 -3.24
N ASP A 349 28.59 -10.13 -4.13
CA ASP A 349 28.36 -8.80 -4.69
C ASP A 349 27.10 -8.81 -5.56
N VAL A 350 26.32 -7.73 -5.51
CA VAL A 350 25.06 -7.60 -6.23
C VAL A 350 25.29 -6.79 -7.50
N CYS A 351 24.92 -7.35 -8.64
CA CYS A 351 24.96 -6.67 -9.94
C CYS A 351 23.56 -6.56 -10.53
N PHE A 352 23.39 -5.59 -11.45
CA PHE A 352 22.15 -5.39 -12.17
C PHE A 352 22.38 -5.53 -13.68
N LEU A 353 21.64 -6.43 -14.30
CA LEU A 353 21.58 -6.61 -15.74
C LEU A 353 20.53 -5.67 -16.32
N VAL A 354 20.98 -4.72 -17.15
CA VAL A 354 20.13 -3.66 -17.70
C VAL A 354 20.00 -3.86 -19.21
N THR A 355 18.77 -3.93 -19.72
CA THR A 355 18.47 -4.02 -21.15
C THR A 355 17.84 -2.71 -21.61
N VAL A 356 18.49 -2.00 -22.54
CA VAL A 356 18.02 -0.74 -23.12
C VAL A 356 17.80 -0.88 -24.62
N TRP A 357 16.64 -0.43 -25.10
CA TRP A 357 16.24 -0.41 -26.51
C TRP A 357 16.10 1.05 -26.93
N PRO A 358 17.20 1.73 -27.30
CA PRO A 358 17.20 3.17 -27.49
C PRO A 358 16.30 3.57 -28.65
N ASN A 359 15.37 4.50 -28.37
CA ASN A 359 14.40 5.01 -29.35
C ASN A 359 14.78 6.38 -29.92
N LEU A 360 15.85 6.99 -29.39
CA LEU A 360 16.29 8.35 -29.76
C LEU A 360 17.57 8.30 -30.63
N PRO A 361 17.72 9.25 -31.57
CA PRO A 361 18.91 9.33 -32.42
C PRO A 361 20.15 9.75 -31.63
N TYR A 362 21.32 9.29 -32.09
CA TYR A 362 22.61 9.55 -31.45
C TYR A 362 22.85 11.05 -31.19
N GLY A 363 23.33 11.39 -29.99
CA GLY A 363 23.67 12.77 -29.60
C GLY A 363 22.52 13.62 -29.05
N THR A 364 21.31 13.05 -28.90
CA THR A 364 20.22 13.71 -28.17
C THR A 364 20.56 13.86 -26.69
N ARG A 365 20.32 15.04 -26.14
CA ARG A 365 20.49 15.30 -24.70
C ARG A 365 19.23 14.87 -23.97
N LEU A 366 19.39 14.01 -22.96
CA LEU A 366 18.30 13.59 -22.10
C LEU A 366 17.88 14.73 -21.15
N ASP A 367 16.58 14.95 -20.99
CA ASP A 367 16.03 15.88 -20.03
C ASP A 367 15.61 15.14 -18.76
N ARG A 368 16.24 15.49 -17.62
CA ARG A 368 15.93 14.94 -16.29
C ARG A 368 14.51 15.25 -15.81
N ARG A 369 13.79 16.17 -16.47
CA ARG A 369 12.40 16.53 -16.13
C ARG A 369 11.36 15.67 -16.84
N GLN A 370 11.75 15.00 -17.91
CA GLN A 370 10.88 14.13 -18.69
C GLN A 370 11.00 12.67 -18.20
N PRO A 371 10.02 11.79 -18.48
CA PRO A 371 10.07 10.40 -18.07
C PRO A 371 11.35 9.71 -18.58
N PHE A 372 12.14 9.14 -17.66
CA PHE A 372 13.42 8.50 -17.97
C PHE A 372 13.26 7.30 -18.91
N VAL A 373 12.30 6.41 -18.62
CA VAL A 373 12.08 5.15 -19.36
C VAL A 373 11.74 5.40 -20.84
N GLU A 374 10.93 6.41 -21.13
CA GLU A 374 10.53 6.76 -22.51
C GLU A 374 11.72 7.30 -23.31
N GLN A 375 12.63 8.02 -22.67
CA GLN A 375 13.79 8.60 -23.35
C GLN A 375 14.93 7.58 -23.56
N THR A 376 15.20 6.72 -22.57
CA THR A 376 16.29 5.75 -22.64
C THR A 376 15.89 4.44 -23.31
N GLY A 377 14.58 4.17 -23.40
CA GLY A 377 14.06 2.89 -23.90
C GLY A 377 14.42 1.72 -22.97
N LEU A 378 14.55 1.99 -21.67
CA LEU A 378 14.82 0.95 -20.68
C LEU A 378 13.72 -0.13 -20.74
N ALA A 379 14.09 -1.34 -21.14
CA ALA A 379 13.17 -2.46 -21.32
C ALA A 379 13.15 -3.38 -20.10
N TYR A 380 14.31 -3.74 -19.52
CA TYR A 380 14.38 -4.67 -18.39
C TYR A 380 15.53 -4.32 -17.44
N VAL A 381 15.32 -4.54 -16.14
CA VAL A 381 16.35 -4.46 -15.10
C VAL A 381 16.22 -5.71 -14.23
N SER A 382 17.24 -6.56 -14.22
CA SER A 382 17.28 -7.80 -13.43
C SER A 382 18.41 -7.75 -12.42
N GLY A 383 18.15 -8.13 -11.17
CA GLY A 383 19.21 -8.30 -10.17
C GLY A 383 19.87 -9.67 -10.29
N CYS A 384 21.17 -9.73 -10.06
CA CYS A 384 21.92 -10.97 -9.94
C CYS A 384 22.96 -10.89 -8.82
N GLU A 385 23.30 -12.04 -8.27
CA GLU A 385 24.33 -12.17 -7.23
C GLU A 385 25.57 -12.82 -7.84
N VAL A 386 26.73 -12.20 -7.67
CA VAL A 386 28.01 -12.71 -8.17
C VAL A 386 28.37 -13.96 -7.37
N GLN A 387 28.54 -15.07 -8.09
CA GLN A 387 29.04 -16.31 -7.51
C GLN A 387 30.57 -16.36 -7.54
N GLY A 388 31.17 -15.80 -8.59
CA GLY A 388 32.61 -15.63 -8.76
C GLY A 388 33.00 -15.40 -10.22
N MET A 389 34.25 -15.01 -10.44
CA MET A 389 34.83 -14.89 -11.78
C MET A 389 35.26 -16.25 -12.30
N LEU A 390 35.16 -16.47 -13.61
CA LEU A 390 35.63 -17.69 -14.26
C LEU A 390 37.09 -17.53 -14.72
N ASP A 391 37.88 -18.60 -14.53
CA ASP A 391 39.20 -18.72 -15.14
C ASP A 391 39.10 -19.09 -16.63
N ASP A 392 40.23 -19.09 -17.35
CA ASP A 392 40.34 -19.53 -18.76
C ASP A 392 39.91 -20.99 -19.00
N LYS A 393 39.50 -21.72 -17.94
CA LYS A 393 39.04 -23.12 -17.97
C LYS A 393 37.59 -23.25 -17.48
N ASP A 394 36.82 -22.15 -17.44
CA ASP A 394 35.43 -22.08 -16.99
C ASP A 394 35.20 -22.55 -15.54
N ARG A 395 36.20 -22.39 -14.66
CA ARG A 395 36.09 -22.72 -13.23
C ARG A 395 35.99 -21.46 -12.39
N VAL A 396 35.17 -21.53 -11.34
CA VAL A 396 35.00 -20.41 -10.39
C VAL A 396 36.29 -20.21 -9.60
N ILE A 397 36.81 -18.99 -9.62
CA ILE A 397 37.96 -18.57 -8.81
C ILE A 397 37.49 -18.42 -7.35
N GLU A 398 38.08 -19.19 -6.43
CA GLU A 398 37.78 -19.10 -4.98
C GLU A 398 38.63 -18.00 -4.31
N GLU A 399 38.08 -17.36 -3.25
CA GLU A 399 38.63 -16.15 -2.60
C GLU A 399 40.05 -16.29 -2.02
N ASP A 400 40.55 -17.51 -1.82
CA ASP A 400 41.89 -17.77 -1.23
C ASP A 400 43.02 -17.89 -2.26
N ASP A 401 42.70 -17.97 -3.56
CA ASP A 401 43.69 -18.11 -4.62
C ASP A 401 44.18 -16.71 -5.04
N THR A 402 45.28 -16.27 -4.40
CA THR A 402 46.01 -15.06 -4.81
C THR A 402 46.71 -15.30 -6.15
N ILE A 403 45.96 -15.29 -7.25
CA ILE A 403 46.53 -15.51 -8.58
C ILE A 403 46.82 -14.14 -9.21
N LEU A 404 48.12 -13.84 -9.30
CA LEU A 404 48.68 -12.81 -10.16
C LEU A 404 48.30 -13.10 -11.62
N TYR A 405 47.22 -12.51 -12.13
CA TYR A 405 46.90 -12.61 -13.56
C TYR A 405 47.65 -11.55 -14.37
N THR A 406 48.49 -12.04 -15.29
CA THR A 406 48.88 -11.31 -16.49
C THR A 406 47.70 -11.31 -17.47
N SER A 407 47.18 -10.11 -17.75
CA SER A 407 46.01 -9.83 -18.58
C SER A 407 46.07 -10.46 -19.99
N GLY A 408 45.08 -11.29 -20.34
CA GLY A 408 44.67 -11.57 -21.72
C GLY A 408 43.64 -10.53 -22.23
N PRO A 409 43.45 -10.37 -23.56
CA PRO A 409 42.81 -9.17 -24.09
C PRO A 409 41.28 -9.22 -24.24
N TYR A 410 40.58 -10.34 -23.99
CA TYR A 410 39.13 -10.39 -24.29
C TYR A 410 38.33 -11.33 -23.38
N LEU A 411 37.28 -10.74 -22.77
CA LEU A 411 36.14 -11.33 -22.02
C LEU A 411 36.42 -11.90 -20.62
N ASP A 412 36.27 -11.03 -19.62
CA ASP A 412 36.03 -11.45 -18.23
C ASP A 412 34.60 -12.00 -18.13
N THR A 413 34.46 -13.29 -17.86
CA THR A 413 33.14 -13.94 -17.71
C THR A 413 32.84 -14.12 -16.23
N VAL A 414 31.73 -13.55 -15.77
CA VAL A 414 31.28 -13.62 -14.37
C VAL A 414 30.12 -14.60 -14.27
N LEU A 415 30.23 -15.57 -13.35
CA LEU A 415 29.13 -16.48 -13.04
C LEU A 415 28.21 -15.80 -12.03
N THR A 416 26.91 -15.71 -12.36
CA THR A 416 25.91 -15.05 -11.51
C THR A 416 24.72 -15.94 -11.27
N ASN A 417 24.21 -15.96 -10.03
CA ASN A 417 22.93 -16.57 -9.71
C ASN A 417 21.80 -15.60 -10.11
N LEU A 418 20.95 -16.06 -11.03
CA LEU A 418 19.73 -15.36 -11.40
C LEU A 418 18.59 -15.81 -10.47
N GLN A 419 17.78 -14.87 -10.02
CA GLN A 419 16.63 -15.18 -9.18
C GLN A 419 15.60 -15.99 -10.00
N THR A 420 15.23 -17.18 -9.51
CA THR A 420 14.37 -18.17 -10.20
C THR A 420 12.93 -17.71 -10.45
N SER A 421 12.49 -16.63 -9.81
CA SER A 421 11.15 -16.05 -9.94
C SER A 421 11.08 -14.84 -10.88
N PHE A 422 12.12 -14.58 -11.66
CA PHE A 422 12.22 -13.38 -12.50
C PHE A 422 11.65 -13.61 -13.90
N ASN A 423 10.36 -13.33 -14.08
CA ASN A 423 9.80 -12.92 -15.37
C ASN A 423 9.37 -11.44 -15.22
N ALA A 424 9.66 -10.67 -16.26
CA ALA A 424 9.75 -9.20 -16.30
C ALA A 424 8.52 -8.36 -15.84
N ILE A 425 8.73 -7.02 -15.84
CA ILE A 425 7.84 -5.82 -15.79
C ILE A 425 6.38 -5.96 -15.42
#